data_AF-A0A849G5H0-F1
#
_entry.id   AF-A0A849G5H0-F1
#
_cell.length_a   1.000
_cell.length_b   1.000
_cell.length_c   1.000
_cell.angle_alpha   90.00
_cell.angle_beta   90.00
_cell.angle_gamma   90.00
#
_symmetry.space_group_name_H-M   'P 1'
#
loop_
_entity.id
_entity.type
_entity.pdbx_description
1 polymer ?
#
loop_
_entity_poly.entity_id
_entity_poly.type
_entity_poly.pdbx_seq_one_letter_code
_entity_poly.pdbx_strand_id
1 'polypeptide(L)'
;VTGAQCLASCVLTPGTVADIATPNESPARVVLEHASGQIEVLVDFDKSEGAFTLNSAGLVRTARKLSAGEVFVPRAVWTNRPG
;
A
#
# COMPACT_ATOMS: atom_id res chain seq x y z
N VAL A 1 -0.87 -4.43 1.31
CA VAL A 1 -1.04 -3.02 1.71
C VAL A 1 -0.27 -2.12 0.75
N THR A 2 1.06 -2.19 0.73
CA THR A 2 1.90 -1.42 -0.21
C THR A 2 1.55 -1.67 -1.68
N GLY A 3 1.25 -2.92 -2.05
CA GLY A 3 0.78 -3.25 -3.40
C GLY A 3 -0.52 -2.55 -3.80
N ALA A 4 -1.46 -2.35 -2.86
CA ALA A 4 -2.71 -1.64 -3.14
C ALA A 4 -2.46 -0.14 -3.33
N GLN A 5 -1.57 0.47 -2.53
CA GLN A 5 -1.15 1.86 -2.71
C GLN A 5 -0.49 2.06 -4.07
N CYS A 6 0.44 1.19 -4.44
CA CYS A 6 1.11 1.22 -5.73
C CYS A 6 0.12 1.09 -6.88
N LEU A 7 -0.79 0.10 -6.82
CA LEU A 7 -1.79 -0.09 -7.87
C LEU A 7 -2.74 1.11 -7.99
N ALA A 8 -3.17 1.71 -6.88
CA ALA A 8 -3.98 2.92 -6.90
C ALA A 8 -3.24 4.10 -7.55
N SER A 9 -1.93 4.24 -7.31
CA SER A 9 -1.11 5.23 -8.03
C SER A 9 -1.03 4.92 -9.53
N CYS A 10 -0.85 3.66 -9.92
CA CYS A 10 -0.84 3.28 -11.35
C CYS A 10 -2.17 3.61 -12.03
N VAL A 11 -3.30 3.34 -11.37
CA VAL A 11 -4.63 3.70 -11.89
C VAL A 11 -4.74 5.18 -12.21
N LEU A 12 -4.13 6.04 -11.39
CA LEU A 12 -4.19 7.50 -11.56
C LEU A 12 -3.08 8.08 -12.45
N THR A 13 -2.09 7.26 -12.82
CA THR A 13 -0.93 7.66 -13.63
C THR A 13 -1.19 7.36 -15.11
N PRO A 14 -1.21 8.39 -15.97
CA PRO A 14 -1.38 8.20 -17.41
C PRO A 14 -0.32 7.27 -18.01
N GLY A 15 -0.72 6.44 -18.96
CA GLY A 15 0.16 5.55 -19.71
C GLY A 15 0.57 4.26 -19.01
N THR A 16 0.11 4.01 -17.78
CA THR A 16 0.28 2.68 -17.18
C THR A 16 -0.72 1.67 -17.77
N VAL A 17 -0.46 0.39 -17.58
CA VAL A 17 -1.42 -0.67 -17.95
C VAL A 17 -2.74 -0.59 -17.18
N ALA A 18 -2.76 0.15 -16.06
CA ALA A 18 -3.93 0.35 -15.22
C ALA A 18 -4.62 1.71 -15.47
N ASP A 19 -4.20 2.46 -16.49
CA ASP A 19 -4.73 3.78 -16.88
C ASP A 19 -6.13 3.64 -17.49
N ILE A 20 -7.11 3.45 -16.62
CA ILE A 20 -8.55 3.43 -16.93
C ILE A 20 -9.15 4.81 -16.67
N ALA A 21 -10.40 5.07 -17.07
CA ALA A 21 -11.05 6.36 -16.82
C ALA A 21 -10.97 6.76 -15.33
N THR A 22 -10.17 7.79 -15.03
CA THR A 22 -9.85 8.18 -13.65
C THR A 22 -10.73 9.31 -13.14
N PRO A 23 -11.04 9.35 -11.83
CA PRO A 23 -11.62 10.54 -11.21
C PRO A 23 -10.72 11.77 -11.39
N ASN A 24 -11.32 12.94 -11.58
CA ASN A 24 -10.63 14.24 -11.59
C ASN A 24 -10.61 14.92 -10.21
N GLU A 25 -11.16 14.27 -9.18
CA GLU A 25 -11.15 14.77 -7.81
C GLU A 25 -9.88 14.35 -7.06
N SER A 26 -9.35 15.23 -6.22
CA SER A 26 -8.34 14.92 -5.21
C SER A 26 -8.84 15.42 -3.84
N PRO A 27 -8.81 14.59 -2.78
CA PRO A 27 -8.37 13.20 -2.78
C PRO A 27 -9.35 12.27 -3.49
N ALA A 28 -8.85 11.34 -4.32
CA ALA A 28 -9.66 10.31 -4.94
C ALA A 28 -9.75 9.06 -4.05
N ARG A 29 -10.94 8.47 -3.97
CA ARG A 29 -11.13 7.15 -3.37
C ARG A 29 -11.04 6.08 -4.45
N VAL A 30 -9.93 5.34 -4.46
CA VAL A 30 -9.71 4.21 -5.37
C VAL A 30 -10.11 2.91 -4.67
N VAL A 31 -11.03 2.16 -5.27
CA VAL A 31 -11.47 0.86 -4.76
C VAL A 31 -10.89 -0.23 -5.65
N LEU A 32 -10.13 -1.15 -5.04
CA LEU A 32 -9.49 -2.27 -5.71
C LEU A 32 -10.17 -3.57 -5.32
N GLU A 33 -10.66 -4.30 -6.32
CA GLU A 33 -11.16 -5.66 -6.13
C GLU A 33 -9.98 -6.61 -5.84
N HIS A 34 -10.11 -7.40 -4.78
CA HIS A 34 -9.13 -8.38 -4.34
C HIS A 34 -9.83 -9.71 -4.08
N ALA A 35 -9.12 -10.82 -4.16
CA ALA A 35 -9.69 -12.15 -3.92
C ALA A 35 -10.33 -12.31 -2.52
N SER A 36 -9.98 -11.43 -1.58
CA SER A 36 -10.50 -11.40 -0.21
C SER A 36 -11.53 -10.29 0.05
N GLY A 37 -12.09 -9.67 -1.00
CA GLY A 37 -13.02 -8.53 -0.91
C GLY A 37 -12.43 -7.26 -1.52
N GLN A 38 -12.73 -6.10 -0.95
CA GLN A 38 -12.26 -4.82 -1.48
C GLN A 38 -11.18 -4.18 -0.61
N ILE A 39 -10.28 -3.45 -1.26
CA ILE A 39 -9.29 -2.60 -0.60
C ILE A 39 -9.49 -1.16 -1.08
N GLU A 40 -9.70 -0.26 -0.14
CA GLU A 40 -9.87 1.16 -0.42
C GLU A 40 -8.58 1.92 -0.14
N VAL A 41 -8.18 2.75 -1.10
CA VAL A 41 -7.04 3.65 -0.98
C VAL A 41 -7.53 5.07 -1.23
N LEU A 42 -7.31 5.96 -0.26
CA LEU A 42 -7.51 7.39 -0.45
C LEU A 42 -6.21 7.97 -0.98
N VAL A 43 -6.26 8.60 -2.16
CA VAL A 43 -5.08 9.12 -2.85
C VAL A 43 -5.21 10.62 -3.00
N ASP A 44 -4.27 11.35 -2.42
CA ASP A 44 -4.09 12.78 -2.67
C ASP A 44 -2.98 12.98 -3.70
N PHE A 45 -3.27 13.75 -4.74
CA PHE A 45 -2.39 13.92 -5.89
C PHE A 45 -2.62 15.24 -6.63
N ASP A 46 -1.62 15.63 -7.40
CA ASP A 46 -1.70 16.71 -8.37
C ASP A 46 -1.65 16.16 -9.80
N LYS A 47 -2.48 16.71 -10.68
CA LYS A 47 -2.42 16.49 -12.13
C LYS A 47 -2.22 17.83 -12.83
N SER A 48 -1.04 18.05 -13.38
CA SER A 48 -0.72 19.22 -14.20
C SER A 48 -0.02 18.78 -15.48
N GLU A 49 -0.37 19.39 -16.61
CA GLU A 49 0.31 19.16 -17.90
C GLU A 49 0.45 17.68 -18.32
N GLY A 50 -0.50 16.83 -17.91
CA GLY A 50 -0.47 15.38 -18.18
C GLY A 50 0.47 14.58 -17.26
N ALA A 51 1.17 15.22 -16.33
CA ALA A 51 1.95 14.56 -15.30
C ALA A 51 1.12 14.31 -14.04
N PHE A 52 1.29 13.11 -13.46
CA PHE A 52 0.71 12.72 -12.18
C PHE A 52 1.77 12.81 -11.08
N THR A 53 1.49 13.54 -10.00
CA THR A 53 2.34 13.60 -8.81
C THR A 53 1.56 13.09 -7.59
N LEU A 54 2.08 12.04 -6.94
CA LEU A 54 1.48 11.46 -5.75
C LEU A 54 1.95 12.21 -4.49
N ASN A 55 1.02 12.82 -3.75
CA ASN A 55 1.31 13.48 -2.48
C ASN A 55 1.16 12.50 -1.31
N SER A 56 0.06 11.74 -1.27
CA SER A 56 -0.14 10.70 -0.27
C SER A 56 -1.09 9.60 -0.74
N ALA A 57 -0.92 8.40 -0.17
CA ALA A 57 -1.82 7.26 -0.36
C ALA A 57 -2.09 6.58 0.99
N GLY A 58 -3.31 6.69 1.50
CA GLY A 58 -3.71 6.19 2.81
C GLY A 58 -4.68 5.02 2.74
N LEU A 59 -4.64 4.14 3.76
CA LEU A 59 -5.63 3.09 3.97
C LEU A 59 -6.05 3.05 5.44
N VAL A 60 -7.31 2.71 5.68
CA VAL A 60 -7.77 2.34 7.01
C VAL A 60 -7.38 0.89 7.29
N ARG A 61 -6.67 0.66 8.40
CA ARG A 61 -6.28 -0.66 8.87
C ARG A 61 -6.64 -0.82 10.35
N THR A 62 -6.87 -2.05 10.76
CA THR A 62 -7.14 -2.40 12.16
C THR A 62 -5.90 -3.04 12.78
N ALA A 63 -5.65 -2.78 14.05
CA ALA A 63 -4.62 -3.45 14.84
C ALA A 63 -5.20 -3.90 16.20
N ARG A 64 -4.70 -5.01 16.74
CA ARG A 64 -5.07 -5.53 18.06
C ARG A 64 -3.83 -6.08 18.76
N LYS A 65 -3.62 -5.72 20.03
CA LYS A 65 -2.56 -6.32 20.86
C LYS A 65 -2.87 -7.80 21.10
N LEU A 66 -1.96 -8.69 20.71
CA LEU A 66 -2.13 -10.13 20.89
C LEU A 66 -1.41 -10.66 22.15
N SER A 67 -0.20 -10.16 22.41
CA SER A 67 0.59 -10.56 23.58
C SER A 67 1.54 -9.43 24.00
N ALA A 68 1.99 -9.49 25.25
CA ALA A 68 3.11 -8.70 25.78
C ALA A 68 3.85 -9.53 26.82
N GLY A 69 5.17 -9.50 26.78
CA GLY A 69 6.05 -10.30 27.62
C GLY A 69 7.45 -10.38 27.00
N GLU A 70 8.24 -11.35 27.44
CA GLU A 70 9.62 -11.57 26.98
C GLU A 70 9.68 -12.77 26.03
N VAL A 71 10.49 -12.67 24.97
CA VAL A 71 10.79 -13.78 24.05
C VAL A 71 12.18 -14.31 24.35
N PHE A 72 12.29 -15.57 24.75
CA PHE A 72 13.57 -16.22 25.03
C PHE A 72 14.00 -17.07 23.81
N VAL A 73 15.20 -16.81 23.28
CA VAL A 73 15.78 -17.54 22.14
C VAL A 73 17.01 -18.32 22.60
N PRO A 74 17.12 -19.64 22.35
CA PRO A 74 18.29 -20.43 22.75
C PRO A 74 19.58 -19.89 22.12
N ARG A 75 20.64 -19.68 22.93
CA ARG A 75 21.93 -19.15 22.45
C ARG A 75 22.53 -19.97 21.28
N ALA A 76 22.30 -21.28 21.28
CA ALA A 76 22.86 -22.19 20.28
C ALA A 76 22.48 -21.84 18.83
N VAL A 77 21.31 -21.24 18.58
CA VAL A 77 20.86 -20.91 17.20
C VAL A 77 21.65 -19.76 16.56
N TRP A 78 22.37 -18.98 17.37
CA TRP A 78 23.23 -17.88 16.92
C TRP A 78 24.69 -18.30 16.77
N THR A 79 25.02 -19.56 17.09
CA THR A 79 26.37 -20.07 16.92
C THR A 79 26.55 -20.48 15.46
N ASN A 80 26.90 -19.51 14.61
CA ASN A 80 27.36 -19.80 13.26
C ASN A 80 28.65 -20.61 13.41
N ARG A 81 28.64 -21.89 13.05
CA ARG A 81 29.88 -22.66 12.89
C ARG A 81 30.42 -22.32 11.49
N PRO A 82 31.44 -21.45 11.34
CA PRO A 82 32.22 -21.49 10.12
C PRO A 82 32.85 -22.89 10.05
N GLY A 83 32.43 -23.65 9.03
CA GLY A 83 33.19 -24.81 8.56
C GLY A 83 34.44 -24.36 7.81
#